data_AF-A0A969FIP6-F1
#
_entry.id   AF-A0A969FIP6-F1
#
_cell.length_a   1.000
_cell.length_b   1.000
_cell.length_c   1.000
_cell.angle_alpha   90.00
_cell.angle_beta   90.00
_cell.angle_gamma   90.00
#
_symmetry.space_group_name_H-M   'P 1'
#
loop_
_entity.id
_entity.type
_entity.pdbx_description
1 polymer ?
#
loop_
_entity_poly.entity_id
_entity_poly.type
_entity_poly.pdbx_seq_one_letter_code
_entity_poly.pdbx_strand_id
1 'polypeptide(L)' 'LKSILLDQAPEESKAKVPVVAIVTDNHQRQFVRLGSRFRVQDPSATVNALKQANFERVWTSALTAELS' A
#
# COMPACT_ATOMS: atom_id res chain seq x y z
N LEU A 1 2.68 -10.62 -3.24
CA LEU A 1 2.89 -9.16 -3.13
C LEU A 1 2.92 -8.48 -4.50
N LYS A 2 3.99 -8.65 -5.31
CA LYS A 2 4.13 -7.94 -6.60
C LYS A 2 2.91 -8.09 -7.52
N SER A 3 2.42 -9.31 -7.75
CA SER A 3 1.23 -9.56 -8.58
C SER A 3 0.02 -8.80 -8.05
N ILE A 4 -0.32 -9.01 -6.78
CA ILE A 4 -1.45 -8.35 -6.12
C ILE A 4 -1.39 -6.82 -6.25
N LEU A 5 -0.22 -6.20 -6.08
CA LEU A 5 -0.07 -4.75 -6.24
C LEU A 5 -0.22 -4.28 -7.69
N LEU A 6 0.16 -5.11 -8.67
CA LEU A 6 -0.04 -4.82 -10.09
C LEU A 6 -1.50 -5.04 -10.51
N ASP A 7 -2.17 -6.04 -9.93
CA ASP A 7 -3.59 -6.34 -10.17
C ASP A 7 -4.50 -5.25 -9.56
N GLN A 8 -4.03 -4.57 -8.51
CA GLN A 8 -4.70 -3.42 -7.89
C GLN A 8 -4.23 -2.07 -8.47
N ALA A 9 -3.40 -2.09 -9.51
CA ALA A 9 -2.89 -0.87 -10.10
C ALA A 9 -4.02 -0.07 -10.78
N PRO A 10 -4.10 1.25 -10.54
CA PRO A 10 -5.10 2.10 -11.17
C PRO A 10 -4.81 2.24 -12.68
N GLU A 11 -5.88 2.34 -13.46
CA GLU A 11 -5.82 2.88 -14.82
C GLU A 11 -5.14 4.26 -14.84
N GLU A 12 -4.53 4.65 -15.96
CA GLU A 12 -3.71 5.86 -16.03
C GLU A 12 -4.45 7.14 -15.62
N SER A 13 -5.76 7.19 -15.85
CA SER A 13 -6.64 8.32 -15.56
C SER A 13 -7.09 8.43 -14.10
N LYS A 14 -6.85 7.41 -13.27
CA LYS A 14 -7.38 7.34 -11.91
C LYS A 14 -6.36 7.81 -10.87
N ALA A 15 -6.86 8.38 -9.77
CA ALA A 15 -6.04 8.78 -8.64
C ALA A 15 -5.23 7.59 -8.10
N LYS A 16 -3.97 7.84 -7.73
CA LYS A 16 -3.01 6.78 -7.38
C LYS A 16 -2.50 6.97 -5.95
N VAL A 17 -2.68 5.96 -5.11
CA VAL A 17 -2.16 5.96 -3.73
C VAL A 17 -0.79 5.26 -3.71
N PRO A 18 0.27 5.89 -3.18
CA PRO A 18 1.57 5.25 -3.05
C PRO A 18 1.54 4.13 -2.01
N VAL A 19 2.19 3.01 -2.32
CA VAL A 19 2.42 1.94 -1.36
C VAL A 19 3.79 2.13 -0.71
N VAL A 20 3.82 2.09 0.62
CA VAL A 20 5.03 2.17 1.43
C VAL A 20 5.20 0.84 2.16
N ALA A 21 6.38 0.23 2.02
CA ALA A 21 6.78 -0.92 2.81
C ALA A 21 7.53 -0.44 4.05
N ILE A 22 7.27 -1.06 5.20
CA ILE A 22 8.07 -0.85 6.41
C ILE A 22 9.00 -2.04 6.56
N VAL A 23 10.31 -1.79 6.46
CA VAL A 23 11.36 -2.77 6.75
C VAL A 23 11.80 -2.51 8.18
N THR A 24 11.63 -3.50 9.06
CA THR A 24 12.07 -3.41 10.46
C THR A 24 13.27 -4.31 10.64
N ASP A 25 14.36 -3.74 11.16
CA ASP A 25 15.46 -4.50 11.76
C ASP A 25 15.49 -4.26 13.28
N ASN A 26 16.46 -4.85 13.98
CA ASN A 26 16.54 -4.77 15.44
C ASN A 26 16.66 -3.34 16.02
N HIS A 27 17.06 -2.34 15.23
CA HIS A 27 17.37 -1.01 15.73
C HIS A 27 16.71 0.13 14.95
N GLN A 28 16.15 -0.13 13.77
CA GLN A 28 15.55 0.90 12.91
C GLN A 28 14.35 0.39 12.13
N ARG A 29 13.43 1.33 11.84
CA ARG A 29 12.33 1.14 10.89
C ARG A 29 12.61 2.00 9.67
N GLN A 30 12.73 1.35 8.53
CA GLN A 30 12.93 2.01 7.24
C GLN A 30 11.61 2.01 6.47
N PHE A 31 11.19 3.19 6.01
CA PHE A 31 10.03 3.36 5.16
C PHE A 31 10.48 3.42 3.71
N VAL A 32 10.13 2.39 2.93
CA VAL A 32 10.52 2.27 1.53
C VAL A 32 9.29 2.49 0.67
N ARG A 33 9.22 3.63 -0.03
CA ARG A 33 8.18 3.85 -1.04
C ARG A 33 8.45 2.94 -2.22
N LEU A 34 7.48 2.09 -2.56
CA LEU A 34 7.61 1.23 -3.73
C LEU A 34 7.57 2.08 -5.01
N GLY A 35 8.20 1.57 -6.07
CA GLY A 35 8.29 2.26 -7.36
C GLY A 35 6.92 2.68 -7.89
N SER A 36 6.88 3.70 -8.75
CA SER A 36 5.64 4.32 -9.26
C SER A 36 4.64 3.35 -9.90
N ARG A 37 5.11 2.20 -10.37
CA ARG A 37 4.28 1.10 -10.91
C ARG A 37 3.50 0.31 -9.86
N PHE A 38 3.82 0.45 -8.57
CA PHE A 38 3.19 -0.23 -7.44
C PHE A 38 2.31 0.71 -6.62
N ARG A 39 1.55 1.56 -7.31
CA ARG A 39 0.52 2.40 -6.70
C ARG A 39 -0.82 1.70 -6.86
N VAL A 40 -1.74 1.94 -5.94
CA VAL A 40 -3.06 1.31 -5.94
C VAL A 40 -4.16 2.35 -6.02
N GLN A 41 -5.33 1.94 -6.53
CA GLN A 41 -6.49 2.81 -6.60
C GLN A 41 -7.21 2.88 -5.24
N ASP A 42 -7.52 1.71 -4.69
CA ASP A 42 -8.27 1.55 -3.44
C ASP A 42 -7.38 0.86 -2.40
N PRO A 43 -6.88 1.62 -1.40
CA PRO A 43 -6.08 1.08 -0.32
C PRO A 43 -6.80 -0.01 0.49
N SER A 44 -8.10 0.13 0.72
CA SER A 44 -8.90 -0.81 1.52
C SER A 44 -9.08 -2.13 0.78
N ALA A 45 -9.44 -2.09 -0.50
CA ALA A 45 -9.52 -3.29 -1.34
C ALA A 45 -8.15 -3.99 -1.45
N THR A 46 -7.08 -3.22 -1.61
CA THR A 46 -5.70 -3.75 -1.65
C THR A 46 -5.32 -4.45 -0.34
N VAL A 47 -5.62 -3.84 0.82
CA VAL A 47 -5.37 -4.46 2.13
C VAL A 47 -6.12 -5.79 2.25
N ASN A 48 -7.38 -5.85 1.80
CA ASN A 48 -8.16 -7.07 1.85
C ASN A 48 -7.57 -8.17 0.95
N ALA A 49 -7.18 -7.84 -0.28
CA ALA A 49 -6.53 -8.79 -1.18
C ALA A 49 -5.19 -9.32 -0.61
N LEU A 50 -4.42 -8.46 0.06
CA LEU A 50 -3.19 -8.87 0.74
C LEU A 50 -3.47 -9.78 1.94
N LYS A 51 -4.49 -9.47 2.75
CA LYS A 51 -4.90 -10.35 3.86
C LYS A 51 -5.37 -11.73 3.36
N GLN A 52 -6.14 -11.77 2.27
CA GLN A 52 -6.58 -13.03 1.64
C GLN A 52 -5.40 -13.86 1.11
N ALA A 53 -4.30 -13.21 0.72
CA ALA A 53 -3.06 -13.85 0.32
C ALA A 53 -2.11 -14.14 1.51
N ASN A 54 -2.62 -14.14 2.74
CA ASN A 54 -1.89 -14.43 3.98
C ASN A 54 -0.74 -13.46 4.31
N PHE A 55 -0.82 -12.19 3.88
CA PHE A 55 0.06 -11.16 4.41
C PHE A 55 -0.45 -10.71 5.79
N GLU A 56 0.32 -11.00 6.84
CA GLU A 56 -0.09 -10.82 8.24
C GLU A 56 0.00 -9.36 8.73
N ARG A 57 0.84 -8.54 8.10
CA ARG A 57 1.16 -7.17 8.54
C ARG A 57 0.81 -6.17 7.45
N VAL A 58 -0.48 -5.89 7.32
CA VAL A 58 -1.01 -4.94 6.33
C VAL A 58 -2.03 -4.02 6.99
N TRP A 59 -1.83 -2.72 6.84
CA TRP A 59 -2.71 -1.67 7.34
C TRP A 59 -2.89 -0.63 6.24
N THR A 60 -4.06 0.00 6.23
CA THR A 60 -4.28 1.25 5.51
C THR A 60 -4.38 2.36 6.55
N SER A 61 -3.65 3.44 6.33
CA SER A 61 -3.89 4.70 7.04
C SER A 61 -4.50 5.66 6.04
N ALA A 62 -5.79 5.96 6.21
CA ALA A 62 -6.30 7.19 5.65
C ALA A 62 -5.66 8.31 6.48
N LEU A 63 -4.71 9.04 5.91
CA LEU A 63 -4.39 10.38 6.39
C LEU A 63 -5.58 11.25 6.00
N THR A 64 -6.70 11.09 6.71
CA THR A 64 -7.72 12.12 6.77
C THR A 64 -7.03 13.24 7.53
N ALA A 65 -6.55 14.25 6.81
CA ALA A 65 -6.26 15.51 7.44
C ALA A 65 -7.61 16.05 7.94
N GLU A 66 -7.99 15.67 9.17
CA GLU A 66 -8.97 16.46 9.92
C GLU A 66 -8.27 17.76 10.29
N LEU A 67 -8.27 18.69 9.33
CA LEU A 67 -8.16 20.11 9.61
C LEU A 67 -9.58 20.59 9.87
N SER A 68 -10.02 20.60 11.13
CA SER A 68 -11.09 21.45 11.71
C SER A 68 -11.14 21.23 13.22
#